data_AF-A0A522EVE7-F1
#
_entry.id   AF-A0A522EVE7-F1
#
_cell.length_a   1.000
_cell.length_b   1.000
_cell.length_c   1.000
_cell.angle_alpha   90.00
_cell.angle_beta   90.00
_cell.angle_gamma   90.00
#
_symmetry.space_group_name_H-M   'P 1'
#
loop_
_entity.id
_entity.type
_entity.pdbx_description
1 polymer ?
#
loop_
_entity_poly.entity_id
_entity_poly.type
_entity_poly.pdbx_seq_one_letter_code
_entity_poly.pdbx_strand_id
1 'polypeptide(L)' 'HWLRHTGISEDVKIRPREHVRDDAGHSSSATTDRYIDIEKQARYKSAKKKTIEPTT' A
#
# COMPACT_ATOMS: atom_id res chain seq x y z
N HIS A 1 14.55 -5.31 -0.99
CA HIS A 1 13.52 -4.46 -1.64
C HIS A 1 12.37 -4.07 -0.70
N TRP A 2 12.23 -4.65 0.51
CA TRP A 2 11.09 -4.38 1.40
C TRP A 2 11.00 -2.92 1.90
N LEU A 3 12.12 -2.30 2.29
CA LEU A 3 12.16 -0.91 2.77
C LEU A 3 11.60 0.09 1.76
N ARG A 4 11.95 -0.07 0.49
CA ARG A 4 11.44 0.79 -0.60
C ARG A 4 9.93 0.65 -0.76
N HIS A 5 9.39 -0.57 -0.61
CA HIS A 5 7.96 -0.80 -0.71
C HIS A 5 7.20 -0.14 0.44
N THR A 6 7.71 -0.26 1.68
CA THR A 6 7.13 0.41 2.84
C THR A 6 7.17 1.93 2.68
N GLY A 7 8.32 2.48 2.28
CA GLY A 7 8.48 3.93 2.09
C GLY A 7 7.49 4.50 1.08
N ILE A 8 7.36 3.88 -0.09
CA ILE A 8 6.40 4.32 -1.12
C ILE A 8 4.96 4.19 -0.62
N SER A 9 4.62 3.11 0.11
CA SER A 9 3.26 2.90 0.63
C SER A 9 2.87 3.95 1.67
N GLU A 10 3.81 4.40 2.51
CA GLU A 10 3.56 5.48 3.46
C GLU A 10 3.51 6.85 2.76
N ASP A 11 4.41 7.08 1.80
CA ASP A 11 4.49 8.35 1.10
C ASP A 11 3.23 8.67 0.30
N VAL A 12 2.62 7.68 -0.38
CA VAL A 12 1.38 7.91 -1.16
C VAL A 12 0.17 8.27 -0.29
N LYS A 13 0.23 8.06 1.04
CA LYS A 13 -0.86 8.43 1.96
C LYS A 13 -0.90 9.93 2.26
N ILE A 14 0.25 10.60 2.18
CA ILE A 14 0.42 12.00 2.61
C ILE A 14 0.91 12.93 1.50
N ARG A 15 1.60 12.41 0.48
CA ARG A 15 2.19 13.21 -0.61
C ARG A 15 1.43 12.99 -1.93
N PRO A 16 1.44 13.98 -2.85
CA PRO A 16 0.89 13.80 -4.20
C PRO A 16 1.53 12.62 -4.92
N ARG A 17 0.72 11.81 -5.61
CA ARG A 17 1.14 10.57 -6.28
C ARG A 17 2.18 10.79 -7.37
N GLU A 18 2.11 11.92 -8.06
CA GLU A 18 3.09 12.33 -9.07
C GLU A 18 4.48 12.52 -8.45
N HIS A 19 4.57 13.21 -7.31
CA HIS A 19 5.85 13.41 -6.63
C HIS A 19 6.43 12.08 -6.14
N VAL A 20 5.60 11.21 -5.55
CA VAL A 20 6.07 9.89 -5.08
C VAL A 20 6.50 8.99 -6.24
N ARG A 21 5.84 9.08 -7.40
CA ARG A 21 6.25 8.39 -8.64
C ARG A 21 7.64 8.84 -9.08
N ASP A 22 7.87 10.14 -9.13
CA ASP A 22 9.11 10.73 -9.62
C ASP A 22 10.27 10.48 -8.65
N ASP A 23 10.04 10.62 -7.33
CA ASP A 23 11.00 10.26 -6.27
C ASP A 23 11.36 8.78 -6.30
N ALA A 24 10.38 7.92 -6.61
CA ALA A 24 10.61 6.50 -6.77
C ALA A 24 11.33 6.17 -8.10
N GLY A 25 11.44 7.10 -9.04
CA GLY A 25 11.98 6.85 -10.38
C GLY A 25 11.11 5.91 -11.22
N HIS A 26 9.79 5.91 -11.00
CA HIS A 26 8.87 5.12 -11.81
C HIS A 26 8.53 5.84 -13.11
N SER A 27 8.79 5.20 -14.25
CA SER A 27 8.43 5.74 -15.58
C SER A 27 6.92 5.79 -15.84
N SER A 28 6.10 5.17 -15.00
CA SER A 28 4.64 5.12 -15.15
C SER A 28 3.94 5.18 -13.79
N SER A 29 2.82 5.88 -13.74
CA SER A 29 1.93 5.92 -12.57
C SER A 29 1.41 4.53 -12.18
N ALA A 30 1.20 3.65 -13.15
CA ALA A 30 0.71 2.29 -12.90
C ALA A 30 1.62 1.47 -11.97
N THR A 31 2.92 1.79 -11.91
CA THR A 31 3.86 1.15 -10.99
C THR A 31 3.66 1.65 -9.55
N THR A 32 3.47 2.96 -9.36
CA THR A 32 3.18 3.58 -8.05
C THR A 32 1.79 3.23 -7.55
N ASP A 33 0.83 3.03 -8.46
CA ASP A 33 -0.57 2.78 -8.11
C ASP A 33 -0.77 1.44 -7.39
N ARG A 34 0.14 0.48 -7.60
CA ARG A 34 0.13 -0.83 -6.91
C ARG A 34 0.29 -0.71 -5.38
N TYR A 35 0.75 0.44 -4.87
CA TYR A 35 1.01 0.65 -3.45
C TYR A 35 -0.20 1.20 -2.67
N ILE A 36 -1.25 1.66 -3.34
CA ILE A 36 -2.37 2.38 -2.68
C ILE A 36 -3.24 1.44 -1.86
N ASP A 37 -3.57 0.28 -2.42
CA ASP A 37 -4.50 -0.66 -1.79
C ASP A 37 -3.81 -1.87 -1.16
N ILE A 38 -2.48 -1.85 -1.05
CA ILE A 38 -1.72 -3.00 -0.59
C ILE A 38 -2.11 -3.40 0.84
N GLU A 39 -2.32 -2.43 1.73
CA GLU A 39 -2.79 -2.68 3.09
C GLU A 39 -4.21 -3.23 3.14
N LYS A 40 -5.11 -2.71 2.30
CA LYS A 40 -6.50 -3.18 2.22
C LYS A 40 -6.55 -4.63 1.75
N GLN A 41 -5.77 -4.97 0.73
CA GLN A 41 -5.64 -6.35 0.24
C GLN A 41 -4.99 -7.26 1.29
N ALA A 42 -3.93 -6.80 1.96
CA ALA A 42 -3.26 -7.56 3.01
C ALA A 42 -4.19 -7.81 4.21
N ARG A 43 -4.96 -6.80 4.62
CA ARG A 43 -5.96 -6.90 5.70
C ARG A 43 -7.02 -7.92 5.33
N TYR A 44 -7.61 -7.83 4.14
CA TYR A 44 -8.60 -8.80 3.64
C TYR A 44 -8.04 -10.23 3.62
N LYS A 45 -6.81 -10.41 3.09
CA LYS A 45 -6.14 -11.72 3.05
C LYS A 45 -5.89 -12.29 4.46
N SER A 46 -5.46 -11.45 5.40
CA SER A 46 -5.23 -11.89 6.78
C SER A 46 -6.52 -12.20 7.53
N ALA A 47 -7.60 -11.45 7.26
CA ALA A 47 -8.90 -11.62 7.92
C ALA A 47 -9.56 -12.95 7.59
N LYS A 48 -9.31 -13.54 6.41
CA LYS A 48 -9.88 -14.85 6.00
C LYS A 48 -9.61 -15.99 6.99
N LYS A 49 -8.53 -15.91 7.78
CA LYS A 49 -8.12 -16.95 8.73
C LYS A 49 -8.44 -16.61 10.19
N LYS A 50 -8.99 -15.42 10.45
CA LYS A 50 -9.30 -14.97 11.81
C LYS A 50 -10.70 -15.44 12.20
N THR A 51 -10.82 -16.04 13.38
CA THR A 51 -12.12 -16.30 13.98
C THR A 51 -12.77 -14.97 14.33
N ILE A 52 -14.03 -14.78 13.91
CA ILE A 52 -14.80 -13.59 14.28
C ILE A 52 -15.35 -13.86 15.67
N GLU A 53 -14.86 -13.13 16.67
CA GLU A 53 -15.46 -13.16 18.00
C GLU A 53 -16.74 -12.31 17.99
N PRO A 54 -17.88 -12.84 18.48
CA PRO A 54 -19.11 -12.07 18.57
C PRO A 54 -18.92 -10.93 19.57
N THR A 55 -19.27 -9.72 19.15
CA THR A 55 -19.28 -8.56 20.05
C THR A 55 -20.46 -8.71 21.01
N THR A 56 -20.16 -9.01 22.28
CA THR A 56 -21.12 -9.00 23.40
C THR A 56 -21.68 -7.62 23.66
#